data_AF-A0A7W0Q7P0-F1
#
_entry.id   AF-A0A7W0Q7P0-F1
#
_cell.length_a   1.000
_cell.length_b   1.000
_cell.length_c   1.000
_cell.angle_alpha   90.00
_cell.angle_beta   90.00
_cell.angle_gamma   90.00
#
_symmetry.space_group_name_H-M   'P 1'
#
loop_
_entity.id
_entity.type
_entity.pdbx_description
1 polymer ?
#
loop_
_entity_poly.entity_id
_entity_poly.type
_entity_poly.pdbx_seq_one_letter_code
_entity_poly.pdbx_strand_id
1 'polypeptide(L)'
;MSADLSPDEQRLRQIDRLDRRVGWLDRYRRVLAIGLTAVIGPLVIWRITGWLPEGWPGIHAVALAAMLAIVIWYAIEVGLVWLTALWETDCARLRRDRGVPRAIVVERRHR
;
A
#
# COMPACT_ATOMS: atom_id res chain seq x y z
N MET A 1 27.33 7.43 21.60
CA MET A 1 26.50 8.02 22.68
C MET A 1 25.04 8.00 22.21
N SER A 2 24.40 6.84 22.31
CA SER A 2 22.99 6.64 21.94
C SER A 2 22.13 7.15 23.09
N ALA A 3 21.54 8.34 22.92
CA ALA A 3 20.50 8.82 23.82
C ALA A 3 19.35 7.82 23.76
N ASP A 4 19.12 7.12 24.87
CA ASP A 4 18.03 6.16 25.04
C ASP A 4 16.72 6.97 25.11
N LEU A 5 16.16 7.23 23.92
CA LEU A 5 14.92 7.99 23.78
C LEU A 5 13.82 7.26 24.54
N SER A 6 13.05 8.01 25.34
CA SER A 6 11.90 7.48 26.05
C SER A 6 11.01 6.66 25.09
N PRO A 7 10.45 5.51 25.52
CA PRO A 7 9.58 4.69 24.68
C PRO A 7 8.41 5.48 24.07
N ASP A 8 8.00 6.59 24.68
CA ASP A 8 6.99 7.50 24.14
C ASP A 8 7.52 8.36 22.98
N GLU A 9 8.76 8.85 23.08
CA GLU A 9 9.42 9.63 22.01
C GLU A 9 9.74 8.76 20.79
N GLN A 10 10.15 7.50 21.01
CA GLN A 10 10.37 6.53 19.93
C GLN A 10 9.07 6.26 19.15
N ARG A 11 7.95 6.11 19.85
CA ARG A 11 6.63 5.90 19.23
C ARG A 11 6.09 7.15 18.54
N LEU A 12 6.28 8.34 19.10
CA LEU A 12 5.93 9.61 18.43
C LEU A 12 6.70 9.76 17.12
N ARG A 13 8.00 9.46 17.11
CA ARG A 13 8.80 9.45 15.87
C ARG A 13 8.33 8.39 14.88
N GLN A 14 7.80 7.26 15.32
CA GLN A 14 7.20 6.25 14.43
C GLN A 14 5.90 6.74 13.80
N ILE A 15 5.02 7.37 14.59
CA ILE A 15 3.76 7.94 14.09
C ILE A 15 4.03 9.06 13.07
N ASP A 16 4.95 9.98 13.37
CA ASP A 16 5.34 11.06 12.45
C ASP A 16 5.94 10.52 11.14
N ARG A 17 6.71 9.43 11.22
CA ARG A 17 7.25 8.77 10.02
C ARG A 17 6.15 8.10 9.19
N LEU A 18 5.14 7.51 9.83
CA LEU A 18 4.00 6.90 9.15
C LEU A 18 3.12 7.95 8.49
N ASP A 19 2.81 9.04 9.18
CA ASP A 19 1.99 10.13 8.65
C ASP A 19 2.65 10.80 7.42
N ARG A 20 3.97 11.02 7.48
CA ARG A 20 4.74 11.49 6.31
C ARG A 20 4.73 10.50 5.16
N ARG A 21 4.74 9.19 5.43
CA ARG A 21 4.67 8.15 4.38
C ARG A 21 3.30 8.10 3.72
N VAL A 22 2.23 8.22 4.50
CA VAL A 22 0.86 8.30 3.99
C VAL A 22 0.69 9.54 3.12
N GLY A 23 1.09 10.72 3.61
CA GLY A 23 1.02 11.97 2.84
C GLY A 23 1.90 11.97 1.59
N TRP A 24 3.05 11.30 1.63
CA TRP A 24 3.89 11.10 0.45
C TRP A 24 3.22 10.18 -0.57
N LEU A 25 2.70 9.02 -0.13
CA LEU A 25 2.09 8.06 -1.04
C LEU A 25 0.82 8.63 -1.68
N ASP A 26 0.01 9.40 -0.95
CA ASP A 26 -1.16 10.05 -1.52
C ASP A 26 -0.76 11.10 -2.58
N ARG A 27 0.26 11.91 -2.28
CA ARG A 27 0.79 12.92 -3.23
C ARG A 27 1.40 12.30 -4.48
N TYR A 28 2.12 11.19 -4.34
CA TYR A 28 2.78 10.51 -5.45
C TYR A 28 1.95 9.38 -6.06
N ARG A 29 0.72 9.14 -5.58
CA ARG A 29 -0.14 8.02 -6.00
C ARG A 29 -0.31 7.94 -7.51
N ARG A 30 -0.64 9.07 -8.13
CA ARG A 30 -0.80 9.16 -9.59
C ARG A 30 0.49 8.86 -10.34
N VAL A 31 1.62 9.37 -9.86
CA VAL A 31 2.93 9.13 -10.50
C VAL A 31 3.32 7.66 -10.38
N LEU A 32 3.10 7.04 -9.21
CA LEU A 32 3.33 5.62 -9.00
C LEU A 32 2.38 4.76 -9.84
N ALA A 33 1.11 5.11 -9.94
CA ALA A 33 0.15 4.40 -10.77
C ALA A 33 0.55 4.43 -12.25
N ILE A 34 0.95 5.58 -12.77
CA ILE A 34 1.47 5.74 -14.14
C ILE A 34 2.74 4.92 -14.32
N GLY A 35 3.70 5.03 -13.41
CA GLY A 35 4.97 4.29 -13.47
C GLY A 35 4.78 2.78 -13.44
N LEU A 36 3.97 2.28 -12.50
CA LEU A 36 3.66 0.86 -12.38
C LEU A 36 2.91 0.35 -13.61
N THR A 37 1.94 1.11 -14.14
CA THR A 37 1.20 0.70 -15.34
C THR A 37 2.12 0.65 -16.56
N ALA A 38 3.03 1.62 -16.71
CA ALA A 38 4.00 1.65 -17.81
C ALA A 38 4.99 0.49 -17.77
N VAL A 39 5.30 -0.06 -16.58
CA VAL A 39 6.21 -1.20 -16.43
C VAL A 39 5.47 -2.53 -16.52
N ILE A 40 4.38 -2.69 -15.76
CA ILE A 40 3.62 -3.94 -15.66
C ILE A 40 2.78 -4.19 -16.92
N GLY A 41 2.22 -3.13 -17.51
CA GLY A 41 1.36 -3.19 -18.69
C GLY A 41 2.00 -3.98 -19.85
N PRO A 42 3.17 -3.56 -20.36
CA PRO A 42 3.86 -4.26 -21.45
C PRO A 42 4.20 -5.72 -21.10
N LEU A 43 4.61 -6.00 -19.86
CA LEU A 43 4.94 -7.35 -19.39
C LEU A 43 3.73 -8.29 -19.44
N VAL A 44 2.58 -7.83 -18.93
CA VAL A 44 1.33 -8.61 -18.92
C VAL A 44 0.79 -8.78 -20.33
N ILE A 45 0.79 -7.72 -21.14
CA ILE A 45 0.35 -7.78 -22.55
C ILE A 45 1.22 -8.77 -23.31
N TRP A 46 2.55 -8.66 -23.23
CA TRP A 46 3.48 -9.59 -23.87
C TRP A 46 3.20 -11.04 -23.45
N ARG A 47 3.07 -11.27 -22.14
CA ARG A 47 2.84 -12.59 -21.57
C ARG A 47 1.51 -13.22 -21.99
N ILE A 48 0.46 -12.42 -22.18
CA ILE A 48 -0.84 -12.87 -22.67
C ILE A 48 -0.79 -13.07 -24.19
N THR A 49 -0.14 -12.18 -24.94
CA THR A 49 0.00 -12.29 -26.40
C THR A 49 0.71 -13.56 -26.85
N GLY A 50 1.66 -14.07 -26.06
CA GLY A 50 2.28 -15.36 -26.33
C GLY A 50 1.35 -16.58 -26.18
N TRP A 51 0.13 -16.41 -25.66
CA TRP A 51 -0.87 -17.47 -25.50
C TRP A 51 -1.95 -17.43 -26.60
N LEU A 52 -1.94 -16.39 -27.44
CA LEU A 52 -2.86 -16.26 -28.57
C LEU A 52 -2.47 -17.25 -29.68
N PRO A 53 -3.41 -18.02 -30.28
CA PRO A 53 -3.11 -18.86 -31.44
C PRO A 53 -2.60 -18.07 -32.65
N GLU A 54 -1.76 -18.70 -33.47
CA GLU A 54 -1.33 -18.15 -34.76
C GLU A 54 -2.56 -17.89 -35.65
N GLY A 55 -2.75 -16.63 -36.06
CA GLY A 55 -3.89 -16.21 -36.89
C GLY A 55 -4.98 -15.42 -36.15
N TRP A 56 -4.80 -15.11 -34.85
CA TRP A 56 -5.75 -14.24 -34.16
C TRP A 56 -5.81 -12.85 -34.84
N PRO A 57 -7.02 -12.36 -35.21
CA PRO A 57 -7.14 -11.06 -35.88
C PRO A 57 -6.55 -9.91 -35.05
N GLY A 58 -5.75 -9.05 -35.68
CA GLY A 58 -5.07 -7.94 -35.02
C GLY A 58 -6.00 -6.96 -34.29
N ILE A 59 -7.20 -6.72 -34.81
CA ILE A 59 -8.22 -5.87 -34.16
C ILE A 59 -8.60 -6.43 -32.78
N HIS A 60 -8.74 -7.74 -32.65
CA HIS A 60 -9.08 -8.37 -31.37
C HIS A 60 -7.90 -8.32 -30.39
N ALA A 61 -6.67 -8.44 -30.88
CA ALA A 61 -5.48 -8.29 -30.04
C ALA A 61 -5.35 -6.87 -29.49
N VAL A 62 -5.63 -5.85 -30.31
CA VAL A 62 -5.64 -4.44 -29.86
C VAL A 62 -6.75 -4.20 -28.85
N ALA A 63 -7.97 -4.69 -29.10
CA ALA A 63 -9.08 -4.57 -28.15
C ALA A 63 -8.77 -5.26 -26.81
N LEU A 64 -8.20 -6.46 -26.85
CA LEU A 64 -7.75 -7.20 -25.66
C LEU A 64 -6.67 -6.43 -24.91
N ALA A 65 -5.67 -5.88 -25.60
CA ALA A 65 -4.61 -5.08 -24.99
C ALA A 65 -5.17 -3.82 -24.31
N ALA A 66 -6.14 -3.14 -24.93
CA ALA A 66 -6.81 -1.98 -24.33
C ALA A 66 -7.60 -2.36 -23.07
N MET A 67 -8.36 -3.46 -23.10
CA MET A 67 -9.08 -3.96 -21.93
C MET A 67 -8.10 -4.33 -20.80
N LEU A 68 -7.02 -5.03 -21.13
CA LEU A 68 -5.98 -5.40 -20.15
C LEU A 68 -5.33 -4.17 -19.53
N ALA A 69 -5.00 -3.15 -20.33
CA ALA A 69 -4.44 -1.91 -19.82
C ALA A 69 -5.37 -1.23 -18.80
N ILE A 70 -6.69 -1.19 -19.07
CA ILE A 70 -7.69 -0.63 -18.15
C ILE A 70 -7.75 -1.46 -16.85
N VAL A 71 -7.78 -2.78 -16.96
CA VAL A 71 -7.83 -3.67 -15.78
C VAL A 71 -6.57 -3.53 -14.93
N ILE A 72 -5.39 -3.49 -15.55
CA ILE A 72 -4.11 -3.32 -14.85
C ILE A 72 -4.07 -1.97 -14.12
N TRP A 73 -4.44 -0.89 -14.82
CA TRP A 73 -4.53 0.45 -14.23
C TRP A 73 -5.44 0.43 -12.99
N TYR A 74 -6.65 -0.12 -13.14
CA TYR A 74 -7.62 -0.18 -12.06
C TYR A 74 -7.13 -1.02 -10.87
N ALA A 75 -6.52 -2.18 -11.13
CA ALA A 75 -5.95 -3.03 -10.09
C ALA A 75 -4.83 -2.32 -9.31
N ILE A 76 -3.98 -1.55 -9.99
CA ILE A 76 -2.93 -0.74 -9.36
C ILE A 76 -3.56 0.37 -8.50
N GLU A 77 -4.56 1.09 -9.00
CA GLU A 77 -5.24 2.11 -8.21
C GLU A 77 -5.90 1.54 -6.95
N VAL A 78 -6.62 0.43 -7.08
CA VAL A 78 -7.25 -0.26 -5.95
C VAL A 78 -6.18 -0.72 -4.95
N GLY A 79 -5.07 -1.31 -5.41
CA GLY A 79 -3.97 -1.73 -4.55
C GLY A 79 -3.32 -0.56 -3.80
N LEU A 80 -3.12 0.58 -4.47
CA LEU A 80 -2.59 1.78 -3.84
C LEU A 80 -3.56 2.37 -2.80
N VAL A 81 -4.85 2.44 -3.11
CA VAL A 81 -5.88 2.90 -2.16
C VAL A 81 -5.98 1.97 -0.96
N TRP A 82 -5.93 0.66 -1.19
CA TRP A 82 -5.94 -0.33 -0.12
C TRP A 82 -4.71 -0.21 0.79
N LEU A 83 -3.53 0.01 0.22
CA LEU A 83 -2.30 0.25 0.97
C LEU A 83 -2.40 1.52 1.84
N THR A 84 -2.95 2.61 1.30
CA THR A 84 -3.22 3.83 2.06
C THR A 84 -4.17 3.55 3.22
N ALA A 85 -5.28 2.85 2.97
CA ALA A 85 -6.26 2.52 4.00
C ALA A 85 -5.69 1.62 5.11
N LEU A 86 -4.79 0.69 4.75
CA LEU A 86 -4.09 -0.15 5.72
C LEU A 86 -3.22 0.71 6.65
N TRP A 87 -2.47 1.65 6.09
CA TRP A 87 -1.62 2.56 6.87
C TRP A 87 -2.41 3.54 7.73
N GLU A 88 -3.54 4.05 7.24
CA GLU A 88 -4.47 4.86 8.04
C GLU A 88 -5.02 4.06 9.22
N THR A 89 -5.35 2.78 8.99
CA THR A 89 -5.84 1.88 10.04
C THR A 89 -4.78 1.61 11.11
N ASP A 90 -3.52 1.39 10.70
CA ASP A 90 -2.39 1.21 11.62
C ASP A 90 -2.11 2.48 12.44
N CYS A 91 -2.13 3.66 11.80
CA CYS A 91 -2.03 4.95 12.47
C CYS A 91 -3.17 5.17 13.47
N ALA A 92 -4.40 4.82 13.10
CA ALA A 92 -5.56 4.92 13.98
C ALA A 92 -5.46 3.96 15.18
N ARG A 93 -4.96 2.74 14.97
CA ARG A 93 -4.68 1.77 16.07
C ARG A 93 -3.67 2.35 17.06
N LEU A 94 -2.53 2.83 16.57
CA LEU A 94 -1.49 3.42 17.42
C LEU A 94 -1.98 4.66 18.18
N ARG A 95 -2.90 5.44 17.59
CA ARG A 95 -3.55 6.57 18.24
C ARG A 95 -4.64 6.17 19.24
N ARG A 96 -5.36 5.06 19.03
CA ARG A 96 -6.44 4.60 19.91
C ARG A 96 -5.91 3.96 21.19
N ASP A 97 -4.75 3.33 21.14
CA ASP A 97 -4.01 2.85 22.34
C ASP A 97 -3.65 4.00 23.31
N ARG A 98 -3.71 5.25 22.85
CA ARG A 98 -3.54 6.46 23.68
C ARG A 98 -4.71 6.71 24.64
N GLY A 99 -5.87 6.08 24.41
CA GLY A 99 -7.10 6.26 25.19
C GLY A 99 -7.44 5.12 26.15
N VAL A 100 -6.73 3.99 26.09
CA VAL A 100 -6.95 2.87 27.00
C VAL A 100 -5.74 2.78 27.93
N PRO A 101 -5.85 3.20 29.21
CA PRO A 101 -4.78 2.95 30.16
C PRO A 101 -4.51 1.44 30.15
N ARG A 102 -3.27 1.05 29.82
CA ARG A 102 -2.82 -0.33 29.93
C ARG A 102 -3.18 -0.80 31.34
N ALA A 103 -4.10 -1.74 31.46
CA ALA A 103 -4.40 -2.37 32.74
C ALA A 103 -3.12 -3.10 33.17
N ILE A 104 -2.33 -2.45 34.03
CA ILE A 104 -1.22 -3.09 34.71
C ILE A 104 -1.88 -4.09 35.65
N VAL A 105 -1.81 -5.37 35.31
CA VAL A 105 -2.22 -6.44 36.21
C VAL A 105 -1.19 -6.46 37.33
N VAL A 106 -1.47 -5.74 38.41
CA VAL A 106 -0.71 -5.84 39.65
C VAL A 106 -1.14 -7.15 40.29
N GLU A 107 -0.35 -8.21 40.13
CA GLU A 107 -0.49 -9.42 40.94
C GLU A 107 -0.28 -9.04 42.40
N ARG A 108 -1.40 -8.82 43.11
CA ARG A 108 -1.39 -8.64 44.55
C ARG A 108 -1.15 -10.02 45.17
N ARG A 109 0.11 -10.36 45.38
CA ARG A 109 0.52 -11.56 46.11
C ARG A 109 0.00 -11.45 47.54
N HIS A 110 -1.16 -12.03 47.80
CA HIS A 110 -1.67 -12.20 49.17
C HIS A 110 -0.69 -13.10 49.92
N ARG A 111 -0.16 -12.56 51.02
CA ARG A 111 0.52 -13.33 52.06
C ARG A 111 -0.48 -14.19 52.82
#